data_AF-A0A920P3B8-F1
#
_entry.id   AF-A0A920P3B8-F1
#
_cell.length_a   1.000
_cell.length_b   1.000
_cell.length_c   1.000
_cell.angle_alpha   90.00
_cell.angle_beta   90.00
_cell.angle_gamma   90.00
#
_symmetry.space_group_name_H-M   'P 1'
#
loop_
_entity.id
_entity.type
_entity.pdbx_description
1 polymer ?
#
loop_
_entity_poly.entity_id
_entity_poly.type
_entity_poly.pdbx_seq_one_letter_code
_entity_poly.pdbx_strand_id
1 'polypeptide(L)'
;MLIASALARWNDSAATSLAAEAAAMDWTYTDDDGKRWGVSPGRIHLGDITLPLPFGFGTAVGKRDEVNDLLWQWDELYRQGVRAEVAETWRDRAEAIRMRRDRERTAIQPDTSRVPR
;
A
#
# COMPACT_ATOMS: atom_id res chain seq x y z
N MET A 1 42.20 38.95 -28.15
CA MET A 1 42.48 38.33 -26.84
C MET A 1 41.55 38.82 -25.72
N LEU A 2 41.28 40.13 -25.57
CA LEU A 2 40.43 40.67 -24.49
C LEU A 2 39.01 40.08 -24.41
N ILE A 3 38.35 39.84 -25.55
CA ILE A 3 36.99 39.28 -25.59
C ILE A 3 36.95 37.84 -25.06
N ALA A 4 37.92 37.01 -25.42
CA ALA A 4 38.00 35.62 -24.95
C ALA A 4 38.19 35.54 -23.43
N SER A 5 39.06 36.40 -22.87
CA SER A 5 39.28 36.48 -21.43
C SER A 5 38.04 36.98 -20.68
N ALA A 6 37.30 37.95 -21.25
CA ALA A 6 36.05 38.44 -20.68
C ALA A 6 34.95 37.37 -20.68
N LEU A 7 34.80 36.62 -21.77
CA LEU A 7 33.88 35.48 -21.87
C LEU A 7 34.22 34.37 -20.88
N ALA A 8 35.51 34.03 -20.73
CA ALA A 8 35.96 33.03 -19.76
C ALA A 8 35.59 33.44 -18.33
N ARG A 9 35.90 34.68 -17.94
CA ARG A 9 35.57 35.20 -16.60
C ARG A 9 34.07 35.24 -16.33
N TRP A 10 33.27 35.57 -17.34
CA TRP A 10 31.81 35.54 -17.22
C TRP A 10 31.30 34.10 -17.03
N ASN A 11 31.82 33.14 -17.81
CA ASN A 11 31.45 31.74 -17.70
C ASN A 11 31.80 31.17 -16.32
N ASP A 12 33.00 31.47 -15.79
CA ASP A 12 33.40 31.05 -14.45
C ASP A 12 32.47 31.62 -13.37
N SER A 13 32.07 32.88 -13.51
CA SER A 13 31.12 33.53 -12.60
C SER A 13 29.74 32.88 -12.68
N ALA A 14 29.26 32.58 -13.89
CA ALA A 14 27.96 31.94 -14.10
C ALA A 14 27.94 30.51 -13.54
N ALA A 15 29.00 29.73 -13.78
CA ALA A 15 29.17 28.38 -13.24
C ALA A 15 29.18 28.38 -11.70
N THR A 16 29.89 29.35 -11.09
CA THR A 16 29.93 29.49 -9.63
C THR A 16 28.55 29.82 -9.05
N SER A 17 27.79 30.71 -9.70
CA SER A 17 26.42 31.04 -9.28
C SER A 17 25.49 29.84 -9.33
N LEU A 18 25.52 29.09 -10.44
CA LEU A 18 24.70 27.89 -10.62
C LEU A 18 25.04 26.80 -9.59
N ALA A 19 26.33 26.62 -9.27
CA ALA A 19 26.75 25.67 -8.25
C ALA A 19 26.24 26.08 -6.85
N ALA A 20 26.28 27.38 -6.52
CA ALA A 20 25.78 27.89 -5.25
C ALA A 20 24.26 27.73 -5.12
N GLU A 21 23.51 28.01 -6.20
CA GLU A 21 22.06 27.78 -6.25
C GLU A 21 21.72 26.30 -6.08
N ALA A 22 22.44 25.42 -6.78
CA ALA A 22 22.22 23.98 -6.68
C ALA A 22 22.49 23.47 -5.25
N ALA A 23 23.55 23.97 -4.59
CA ALA A 23 23.86 23.63 -3.22
C ALA A 23 22.83 24.17 -2.22
N ALA A 24 22.28 25.37 -2.44
CA ALA A 24 21.22 25.94 -1.59
C ALA A 24 19.90 25.14 -1.65
N MET A 25 19.65 24.47 -2.78
CA MET A 25 18.48 23.62 -3.01
C MET A 25 18.75 22.13 -2.75
N ASP A 26 19.96 21.78 -2.29
CA ASP A 26 20.33 20.41 -1.96
C ASP A 26 20.00 20.13 -0.49
N TRP A 27 18.93 19.38 -0.26
CA TRP A 27 18.48 18.95 1.07
C TRP A 27 18.80 17.47 1.30
N THR A 28 19.93 17.01 0.78
CA THR A 28 20.36 15.62 0.96
C THR A 28 21.22 15.43 2.20
N TYR A 29 21.11 14.24 2.76
CA TYR A 29 21.91 13.73 3.86
C TYR A 29 22.58 12.43 3.42
N THR A 30 23.82 12.22 3.85
CA THR A 30 24.55 10.96 3.63
C THR A 30 24.65 10.23 4.96
N ASP A 31 24.22 8.97 4.99
CA ASP A 31 24.31 8.13 6.19
C ASP A 31 25.72 7.56 6.40
N ASP A 32 25.91 6.84 7.52
CA ASP A 32 27.21 6.25 7.90
C ASP A 32 27.67 5.16 6.92
N ASP A 33 26.74 4.58 6.16
CA ASP A 33 27.01 3.59 5.11
C ASP A 33 27.34 4.26 3.74
N GLY A 34 27.36 5.60 3.70
CA GLY A 34 27.65 6.38 2.50
C GLY A 34 26.47 6.53 1.54
N LYS A 35 25.26 6.16 1.96
CA LYS A 35 24.07 6.22 1.11
C LYS A 35 23.38 7.57 1.24
N ARG A 36 22.77 8.02 0.13
CA ARG A 36 22.24 9.38 0.01
C ARG A 36 20.73 9.41 0.11
N TRP A 37 20.22 10.28 0.98
CA TRP A 37 18.81 10.42 1.28
C TRP A 37 18.37 11.87 1.09
N GLY A 38 17.20 12.10 0.51
CA GLY A 38 16.61 13.44 0.41
C GLY A 38 16.46 13.94 -1.02
N VAL A 39 16.39 15.26 -1.19
CA VAL A 39 16.01 15.90 -2.46
C VAL A 39 17.12 16.84 -2.91
N SER A 40 17.47 16.77 -4.19
CA SER A 40 18.35 17.74 -4.87
C SER A 40 17.65 18.25 -6.14
N PRO A 41 18.15 19.34 -6.78
CA PRO A 41 17.52 19.85 -8.00
C PRO A 41 17.32 18.76 -9.05
N GLY A 42 16.05 18.51 -9.38
CA GLY A 42 15.66 17.54 -10.40
C GLY A 42 15.79 16.07 -9.97
N ARG A 43 16.08 15.73 -8.71
CA ARG A 43 16.29 14.34 -8.26
C ARG A 43 15.80 14.08 -6.83
N ILE A 44 15.38 12.84 -6.56
CA ILE A 44 15.22 12.30 -5.20
C ILE A 44 16.22 11.15 -5.00
N HIS A 45 16.77 11.05 -3.79
CA HIS A 45 17.74 10.03 -3.40
C HIS A 45 17.14 9.17 -2.28
N LEU A 46 17.18 7.85 -2.48
CA LEU A 46 16.63 6.81 -1.60
C LEU A 46 17.72 5.77 -1.33
N GLY A 47 18.73 6.19 -0.58
CA GLY A 47 19.92 5.39 -0.29
C GLY A 47 20.75 5.14 -1.54
N ASP A 48 20.67 3.93 -2.07
CA ASP A 48 21.40 3.48 -3.27
C ASP A 48 20.70 3.87 -4.58
N ILE A 49 19.45 4.32 -4.52
CA ILE A 49 18.61 4.63 -5.68
C ILE A 49 18.47 6.14 -5.83
N THR A 50 18.57 6.65 -7.06
CA THR A 50 18.28 8.05 -7.39
C THR A 50 17.26 8.10 -8.53
N LEU A 51 16.16 8.84 -8.33
CA LEU A 51 15.11 9.00 -9.34
C LEU A 51 15.11 10.43 -9.90
N PRO A 52 15.07 10.62 -11.23
CA PRO A 52 14.95 11.93 -11.85
C PRO A 52 13.53 12.50 -11.71
N LEU A 53 13.40 13.81 -11.50
CA LEU A 53 12.14 14.55 -11.49
C LEU A 53 11.78 15.06 -12.90
N PRO A 54 10.48 15.09 -13.27
CA PRO A 54 9.36 14.58 -12.48
C PRO A 54 9.36 13.04 -12.48
N PHE A 55 9.26 12.45 -11.29
CA PHE A 55 8.89 11.04 -11.14
C PHE A 55 7.46 10.98 -10.61
N GLY A 56 6.69 10.00 -11.07
CA GLY A 56 5.35 9.74 -10.56
C GLY A 56 5.36 8.43 -9.77
N PHE A 57 4.89 8.47 -8.53
CA PHE A 57 4.36 7.27 -7.87
C PHE A 57 2.90 7.15 -8.30
N GLY A 58 2.66 6.33 -9.31
CA GLY A 58 1.33 6.16 -9.88
C GLY A 58 1.26 4.98 -10.81
N THR A 59 0.05 4.57 -11.13
CA THR A 59 -0.20 3.59 -12.19
C THR A 59 0.37 4.10 -13.49
N ALA A 60 1.15 3.25 -14.17
CA ALA A 60 1.73 3.58 -15.46
C ALA A 60 0.63 4.12 -16.41
N VAL A 61 0.97 5.11 -17.24
CA VAL A 61 0.02 5.71 -18.17
C VAL A 61 -0.59 4.60 -19.05
N GLY A 62 -1.92 4.51 -19.09
CA GLY A 62 -2.66 3.45 -19.80
C GLY A 62 -2.94 2.18 -18.98
N LYS A 63 -2.49 2.08 -17.73
CA LYS A 63 -2.72 0.94 -16.82
C LYS A 63 -3.71 1.24 -15.70
N ARG A 64 -4.41 2.38 -15.79
CA ARG A 64 -5.35 2.84 -14.76
C ARG A 64 -6.52 1.86 -14.60
N ASP A 65 -7.07 1.38 -15.71
CA ASP A 65 -8.24 0.50 -15.70
C ASP A 65 -7.87 -0.88 -15.16
N GLU A 66 -6.72 -1.44 -15.57
CA GLU A 66 -6.22 -2.73 -15.08
C GLU A 66 -5.98 -2.74 -13.56
N VAL A 67 -5.44 -1.64 -13.01
CA VAL A 67 -5.24 -1.55 -11.55
C VAL A 67 -6.56 -1.31 -10.82
N ASN A 68 -7.49 -0.55 -11.40
CA ASN A 68 -8.84 -0.42 -10.84
C ASN A 68 -9.56 -1.78 -10.80
N ASP A 69 -9.44 -2.58 -11.85
CA ASP A 69 -10.01 -3.94 -11.90
C ASP A 69 -9.39 -4.85 -10.85
N LEU A 70 -8.08 -4.75 -10.64
CA LEU A 70 -7.38 -5.50 -9.61
C LEU A 70 -7.87 -5.11 -8.21
N LEU A 71 -8.01 -3.81 -7.94
CA LEU A 71 -8.52 -3.28 -6.68
C LEU A 71 -9.97 -3.72 -6.42
N TRP A 72 -10.81 -3.71 -7.46
CA TRP A 72 -12.19 -4.17 -7.37
C TRP A 72 -12.27 -5.67 -7.06
N GLN A 73 -11.44 -6.50 -7.71
CA GLN A 73 -11.37 -7.94 -7.43
C GLN A 73 -10.94 -8.22 -5.99
N TRP A 74 -9.96 -7.46 -5.48
CA TRP A 74 -9.52 -7.57 -4.09
C TRP A 74 -10.63 -7.23 -3.08
N ASP A 75 -11.37 -6.15 -3.31
CA ASP A 75 -12.49 -5.76 -2.46
C ASP A 75 -13.62 -6.81 -2.48
N GLU A 76 -13.89 -7.40 -3.65
CA GLU A 76 -14.86 -8.48 -3.77
C GLU A 76 -14.44 -9.73 -2.97
N LEU A 77 -13.17 -10.12 -3.08
CA LEU A 77 -12.63 -11.28 -2.37
C LEU A 77 -12.67 -11.09 -0.85
N TYR A 78 -12.36 -9.88 -0.38
CA TYR A 78 -12.49 -9.49 1.02
C TYR A 78 -13.94 -9.59 1.53
N ARG A 79 -14.90 -9.03 0.76
CA ARG A 79 -16.33 -9.10 1.11
C ARG A 79 -16.85 -10.53 1.15
N GLN A 80 -16.40 -11.39 0.25
CA GLN A 80 -16.75 -12.81 0.27
C GLN A 80 -16.17 -13.54 1.48
N GLY A 81 -14.93 -13.22 1.87
CA GLY A 81 -14.31 -13.75 3.08
C GLY A 81 -15.13 -13.43 4.35
N VAL A 82 -15.52 -12.16 4.52
CA VAL A 82 -16.36 -11.73 5.66
C VAL A 82 -17.72 -12.44 5.67
N ARG A 83 -18.34 -12.62 4.50
CA ARG A 83 -19.62 -13.34 4.40
C ARG A 83 -19.48 -14.83 4.74
N ALA A 84 -18.38 -15.46 4.33
CA ALA A 84 -18.10 -16.85 4.64
C ALA A 84 -17.93 -17.08 6.15
N GLU A 85 -17.17 -16.20 6.82
CA GLU A 85 -16.97 -16.23 8.28
C GLU A 85 -18.30 -16.07 9.04
N VAL A 86 -19.14 -15.13 8.62
CA VAL A 86 -20.48 -14.94 9.21
C VAL A 86 -21.33 -16.19 9.01
N ALA A 87 -21.37 -16.76 7.81
CA ALA A 87 -22.16 -17.95 7.51
C ALA A 87 -21.68 -19.20 8.29
N GLU A 88 -20.37 -19.33 8.50
CA GLU A 88 -19.79 -20.37 9.35
C GLU A 88 -20.21 -20.21 10.81
N THR A 89 -20.10 -18.99 11.34
CA THR A 89 -20.57 -18.67 12.71
C THR A 89 -22.05 -19.01 12.92
N TRP A 90 -22.92 -18.73 11.93
CA TRP A 90 -24.33 -19.10 11.98
C TRP A 90 -24.55 -20.62 11.91
N ARG A 91 -23.75 -21.34 11.12
CA ARG A 91 -23.78 -22.81 11.04
C ARG A 91 -23.40 -23.43 12.38
N ASP A 92 -22.32 -22.98 12.99
CA ASP A 92 -21.84 -23.46 14.29
C ASP A 92 -22.88 -23.24 15.38
N ARG A 93 -23.51 -22.06 15.40
CA ARG A 93 -24.62 -21.76 16.32
C ARG A 93 -25.82 -22.68 16.09
N ALA A 94 -26.21 -22.92 14.84
CA ALA A 94 -27.32 -23.80 14.52
C ALA A 94 -27.03 -25.24 14.94
N GLU A 95 -25.80 -25.73 14.74
CA GLU A 95 -25.37 -27.05 15.17
C GLU A 95 -25.35 -27.19 16.69
N ALA A 96 -24.81 -26.20 17.42
CA ALA A 96 -24.82 -26.18 18.87
C ALA A 96 -26.26 -26.24 19.44
N ILE A 97 -27.21 -25.53 18.83
CA ILE A 97 -28.63 -25.57 19.20
C ILE A 97 -29.24 -26.95 18.95
N ARG A 98 -28.92 -27.58 17.80
CA ARG A 98 -29.38 -28.95 17.49
C ARG A 98 -28.86 -29.94 18.52
N MET A 99 -27.55 -29.93 18.80
CA MET A 99 -26.93 -30.80 19.80
C MET A 99 -27.55 -30.61 21.19
N ARG A 100 -27.86 -29.37 21.60
CA ARG A 100 -28.56 -29.11 22.86
C ARG A 100 -29.95 -29.72 22.86
N ARG A 101 -30.75 -29.48 21.81
CA ARG A 101 -32.12 -30.03 21.69
C ARG A 101 -32.14 -31.55 21.63
N ASP A 102 -31.18 -32.16 20.95
CA ASP A 102 -31.09 -33.62 20.85
C ASP A 102 -30.77 -34.23 22.22
N ARG A 103 -29.87 -33.62 23.00
CA ARG A 103 -29.62 -34.03 24.39
C ARG A 103 -30.86 -33.90 25.27
N GLU A 104 -31.58 -32.78 25.16
CA GLU A 104 -32.84 -32.56 25.89
C GLU A 104 -33.90 -33.58 25.49
N ARG A 105 -34.02 -33.92 24.20
CA ARG A 105 -34.94 -34.96 23.70
C ARG A 105 -34.58 -36.36 24.18
N THR A 106 -33.30 -36.70 24.27
CA THR A 106 -32.87 -38.00 24.84
C THR A 106 -33.06 -38.07 26.35
N ALA A 107 -33.07 -36.93 27.05
CA ALA A 107 -33.30 -36.86 28.49
C ALA A 107 -34.80 -36.90 28.85
N ILE A 108 -35.68 -36.49 27.95
CA ILE A 108 -37.13 -36.62 28.09
C ILE A 108 -37.51 -38.05 27.68
N GLN A 109 -37.83 -38.90 28.66
CA GLN A 109 -38.37 -40.23 28.40
C GLN A 109 -39.71 -40.08 27.64
N PRO A 110 -39.90 -40.77 26.50
CA PRO A 110 -41.12 -40.62 25.71
C PRO A 110 -42.32 -41.11 26.52
N ASP A 111 -43.28 -40.21 26.78
CA ASP A 111 -44.56 -40.58 27.37
C ASP A 111 -45.36 -41.39 26.34
N THR A 112 -45.34 -42.72 26.52
CA THR A 112 -46.02 -43.69 25.67
C THR A 112 -47.45 -43.99 26.15
N SER A 113 -48.00 -43.21 27.09
CA SER A 113 -49.30 -43.50 27.71
C SER A 113 -50.54 -42.98 26.97
N ARG A 114 -50.40 -42.38 25.76
CA ARG A 114 -51.57 -41.96 24.97
C ARG A 114 -52.24 -43.15 24.28
N VAL A 115 -53.16 -43.80 25.00
CA VAL A 115 -54.14 -44.75 24.44
C VAL A 115 -55.12 -43.98 23.54
N PRO A 116 -55.30 -44.36 22.26
CA PRO A 116 -56.35 -43.80 21.43
C PRO A 116 -57.71 -44.35 21.91
N ARG A 117 -58.68 -43.46 22.14
CA ARG A 117 -60.09 -43.82 22.26
C ARG A 117 -60.74 -43.84 20.88
#